data_AF-A0A392PJC5-F1
#
_entry.id   AF-A0A392PJC5-F1
#
_cell.length_a   1.000
_cell.length_b   1.000
_cell.length_c   1.000
_cell.angle_alpha   90.00
_cell.angle_beta   90.00
_cell.angle_gamma   90.00
#
_symmetry.space_group_name_H-M   'P 1'
#
loop_
_entity.id
_entity.type
_entity.pdbx_description
1 polymer ?
#
loop_
_entity_poly.entity_id
_entity_poly.type
_entity_poly.pdbx_seq_one_letter_code
_entity_poly.pdbx_strand_id
1 'polypeptide(L)' 'MSPEKLLEFAWGLANSKKPFLWIIRPDLVIGGSVILSTEFVDEISDRGFIAGWCSQDKVLNHPSTGGFLTHCGWN' A
#
# COMPACT_ATOMS: atom_id res chain seq x y z
N MET A 1 8.18 -9.70 -4.23
CA MET A 1 8.36 -8.41 -4.93
C MET A 1 9.80 -7.97 -4.72
N SER A 2 10.53 -7.52 -5.74
CA SER A 2 11.89 -6.99 -5.53
C SER A 2 11.83 -5.62 -4.82
N PRO A 3 12.92 -5.18 -4.16
CA PRO A 3 12.95 -3.86 -3.51
C PRO A 3 12.66 -2.71 -4.47
N GLU A 4 13.21 -2.77 -5.68
CA GLU A 4 12.96 -1.79 -6.75
C GLU A 4 11.47 -1.71 -7.10
N LYS A 5 10.81 -2.86 -7.30
CA LYS A 5 9.36 -2.89 -7.60
C LYS A 5 8.53 -2.35 -6.44
N LEU A 6 8.96 -2.61 -5.20
CA LEU A 6 8.29 -2.10 -4.01
C LEU A 6 8.42 -0.57 -3.91
N LEU A 7 9.60 -0.03 -4.24
CA LEU A 7 9.86 1.42 -4.29
C LEU A 7 9.01 2.11 -5.35
N GLU A 8 9.00 1.59 -6.57
CA GLU A 8 8.16 2.10 -7.66
C GLU A 8 6.67 2.05 -7.31
N PHE A 9 6.25 0.99 -6.62
CA PHE A 9 4.86 0.87 -6.18
C PHE A 9 4.50 1.90 -5.10
N ALA A 10 5.37 2.10 -4.11
CA ALA A 10 5.18 3.10 -3.06
C ALA A 10 5.06 4.51 -3.67
N TRP A 11 6.03 4.92 -4.49
CA TRP A 11 5.98 6.24 -5.13
C TRP A 11 4.88 6.36 -6.18
N GLY A 12 4.49 5.27 -6.85
CA GLY A 12 3.32 5.23 -7.70
C GLY A 12 2.03 5.55 -6.94
N LEU A 13 1.84 4.97 -5.75
CA LEU A 13 0.71 5.28 -4.87
C LEU A 13 0.75 6.74 -4.41
N ALA A 14 1.89 7.22 -3.91
CA ALA A 14 2.06 8.62 -3.48
C ALA A 14 1.74 9.62 -4.60
N ASN A 15 2.29 9.38 -5.79
CA ASN A 15 2.14 10.27 -6.94
C ASN A 15 0.76 10.21 -7.58
N SER A 16 -0.03 9.16 -7.32
CA SER A 16 -1.43 9.09 -7.78
C SER A 16 -2.32 10.18 -7.17
N LYS A 17 -1.93 10.73 -6.01
CA LYS A 17 -2.71 11.69 -5.21
C LYS A 17 -4.13 11.21 -4.87
N LYS A 18 -4.37 9.90 -4.88
CA LYS A 18 -5.64 9.28 -4.48
C LYS A 18 -5.55 8.71 -3.06
N PRO A 19 -6.67 8.65 -2.32
CA PRO A 19 -6.71 7.90 -1.07
C PRO A 19 -6.45 6.41 -1.31
N PHE A 20 -5.68 5.76 -0.43
CA PHE A 20 -5.41 4.33 -0.54
C PHE A 20 -5.23 3.65 0.82
N LEU A 21 -5.60 2.37 0.86
CA LEU A 21 -5.24 1.43 1.91
C LEU A 21 -4.26 0.41 1.32
N TRP A 22 -3.03 0.37 1.83
CA TRP A 22 -2.02 -0.57 1.36
C TRP A 22 -1.72 -1.63 2.42
N ILE A 23 -2.10 -2.87 2.12
CA ILE A 23 -1.82 -4.01 2.99
C ILE A 23 -0.46 -4.60 2.59
N ILE A 24 0.53 -4.40 3.46
CA ILE A 24 1.89 -4.88 3.26
C ILE A 24 2.55 -5.20 4.60
N ARG A 25 3.43 -6.20 4.60
CA ARG A 25 4.32 -6.55 5.71
C ARG A 25 5.75 -6.13 5.35
N PRO A 26 6.17 -4.91 5.70
CA PRO A 26 7.45 -4.36 5.26
C PRO A 26 8.64 -5.14 5.84
N ASP A 27 8.44 -5.75 7.01
CA ASP A 27 9.36 -6.61 7.73
C ASP A 27 9.73 -7.90 6.96
N LEU A 28 8.86 -8.36 6.07
CA LEU A 28 9.10 -9.55 5.25
C LEU A 28 9.79 -9.23 3.91
N VAL A 29 10.00 -7.95 3.60
CA VAL A 29 10.68 -7.52 2.38
C VAL A 29 12.09 -7.06 2.73
N ILE A 30 13.10 -7.68 2.12
CA ILE A 30 14.49 -7.24 2.24
C ILE A 30 14.57 -5.77 1.78
N GLY A 31 14.91 -4.84 2.68
CA GLY A 31 14.93 -3.40 2.41
C GLY A 31 13.58 -2.67 2.50
N GLY A 32 12.51 -3.33 2.97
CA GLY A 32 11.17 -2.71 3.10
C GLY A 32 11.12 -1.50 4.04
N SER A 33 11.97 -1.48 5.07
CA SER A 33 12.11 -0.32 5.99
C SER A 33 12.74 0.90 5.32
N VAL A 34 13.58 0.72 4.29
CA VAL A 34 14.19 1.82 3.53
C VAL A 34 13.15 2.44 2.58
N ILE A 35 12.19 1.64 2.12
CA ILE A 35 11.17 2.07 1.16
C ILE A 35 10.03 2.82 1.86
N LEU A 36 9.73 2.48 3.12
CA LEU A 36 8.86 3.26 3.99
C LEU A 36 9.65 4.32 4.75
N SER A 37 10.40 5.14 4.01
CA SER A 37 11.15 6.24 4.58
C SER A 37 10.22 7.30 5.18
N THR A 38 10.75 8.15 6.06
CA THR A 38 9.98 9.25 6.67
C THR A 38 9.37 10.15 5.59
N GLU A 39 10.12 10.42 4.50
CA GLU A 39 9.65 11.23 3.39
C GLU A 39 8.41 10.63 2.70
N PHE A 40 8.38 9.31 2.52
CA PHE A 40 7.21 8.64 1.97
C PHE A 40 6.02 8.72 2.91
N VAL A 41 6.22 8.47 4.21
CA VAL A 41 5.16 8.52 5.23
C VAL A 41 4.58 9.94 5.33
N ASP A 42 5.43 10.96 5.30
CA ASP A 42 5.01 12.37 5.32
C ASP A 42 4.21 12.72 4.06
N GLU A 43 4.68 12.29 2.88
CA GLU A 43 4.02 12.55 1.60
C GLU A 43 2.61 11.95 1.53
N ILE A 44 2.35 10.81 2.16
CA ILE A 44 1.04 10.14 2.13
C ILE A 44 0.16 10.45 3.34
N SER A 45 0.63 11.26 4.29
CA SER A 45 0.02 11.41 5.62
C SER A 45 -1.47 11.77 5.65
N ASP A 46 -1.97 12.45 4.62
CA ASP A 46 -3.37 12.88 4.46
C ASP A 46 -4.23 11.93 3.60
N ARG A 47 -3.63 10.91 2.96
CA ARG A 47 -4.31 10.10 1.90
C ARG A 47 -4.05 8.59 2.01
N GLY A 48 -2.93 8.18 2.58
CA GLY A 48 -2.49 6.79 2.62
C GLY A 48 -2.58 6.20 4.01
N PHE A 49 -2.99 4.93 4.08
CA PHE A 49 -2.88 4.13 5.30
C PHE A 49 -2.20 2.79 4.99
N ILE A 50 -1.23 2.42 5.83
CA ILE A 50 -0.44 1.19 5.68
C ILE A 50 -0.72 0.27 6.86
N ALA A 51 -1.03 -0.99 6.58
CA ALA A 51 -1.29 -1.98 7.62
C ALA A 51 -0.75 -3.36 7.25
N GLY A 52 -0.34 -4.14 8.26
CA GLY A 52 0.14 -5.52 8.07
C GLY A 52 -0.97 -6.53 7.77
N TRP A 53 -2.23 -6.16 8.03
CA TRP A 53 -3.42 -6.98 7.79
C TRP A 53 -4.70 -6.11 7.86
N CYS A 54 -5.76 -6.55 7.19
CA CYS A 54 -7.12 -6.02 7.37
C CYS A 54 -8.17 -7.12 7.14
N SER A 55 -9.41 -6.86 7.55
CA SER A 55 -10.56 -7.66 7.13
C SER A 55 -10.91 -7.32 5.67
N GLN A 56 -10.24 -8.00 4.72
CA GLN A 56 -10.34 -7.69 3.28
C GLN A 56 -11.78 -7.66 2.76
N ASP A 57 -12.60 -8.63 3.16
CA ASP A 57 -14.03 -8.67 2.79
C ASP A 57 -14.77 -7.38 3.19
N LYS A 58 -14.56 -6.89 4.42
CA LYS A 58 -15.17 -5.64 4.86
C LYS A 58 -14.65 -4.42 4.11
N VAL A 59 -13.36 -4.40 3.79
CA VAL A 59 -12.75 -3.31 2.99
C VAL A 59 -13.33 -3.29 1.59
N LEU A 60 -13.39 -4.45 0.91
CA LEU A 60 -13.91 -4.55 -0.45
C LEU A 60 -15.39 -4.21 -0.55
N ASN A 61 -16.17 -4.52 0.48
CA ASN A 61 -17.59 -4.15 0.56
C ASN A 61 -17.85 -2.72 1.09
N HIS A 62 -16.81 -1.96 1.47
CA HIS A 62 -16.98 -0.61 2.00
C HIS A 62 -17.26 0.39 0.87
N PRO A 63 -18.24 1.32 1.01
CA PRO A 63 -18.63 2.25 -0.07
C PRO A 63 -17.53 3.23 -0.49
N SER A 64 -16.50 3.43 0.33
CA SER A 64 -15.33 4.25 -0.04
C SER A 64 -14.34 3.55 -0.97
N THR A 65 -14.50 2.25 -1.22
CA THR A 65 -13.58 1.47 -2.05
C THR A 65 -13.91 1.68 -3.52
N GLY A 66 -13.00 2.34 -4.25
CA GLY A 66 -13.16 2.65 -5.67
C GLY A 66 -12.39 1.72 -6.63
N GLY A 67 -11.52 0.87 -6.11
CA GLY A 67 -10.71 -0.06 -6.92
C GLY A 67 -9.89 -1.01 -6.05
N PHE A 68 -9.48 -2.13 -6.63
CA PHE A 68 -8.68 -3.15 -5.94
C PHE A 68 -7.49 -3.57 -6.80
N LEU A 69 -6.28 -3.20 -6.36
CA LEU A 69 -5.05 -3.65 -6.98
C LEU A 69 -4.59 -4.94 -6.29
N THR A 70 -4.64 -6.05 -7.03
CA THR A 70 -4.44 -7.40 -6.51
C THR A 70 -3.52 -8.20 -7.42
N HIS A 71 -2.96 -9.28 -6.90
CA HIS A 71 -2.25 -10.28 -7.69
C HIS A 71 -3.20 -11.20 -8.48
N CYS A 72 -4.52 -10.98 -8.38
CA CYS A 72 -5.56 -11.80 -9.00
C CYS A 72 -5.52 -13.28 -8.58
N GLY A 73 -5.14 -13.54 -7.33
CA GLY A 73 -5.43 -14.82 -6.70
C GLY A 73 -6.93 -15.08 -6.72
N TRP A 74 -7.32 -16.35 -6.71
CA TRP A 74 -8.70 -16.76 -6.94
C TRP A 74 -9.70 -16.42 -5.81
N ASN A 75 -9.26 -15.81 -4.71
CA ASN A 75 -10.05 -15.59 -3.48
C ASN A 75 -10.27 -14.12 -3.15
#